data_AF-A0A9E4W0W0-F1
#
_entry.id   AF-A0A9E4W0W0-F1
#
_cell.length_a   1.000
_cell.length_b   1.000
_cell.length_c   1.000
_cell.angle_alpha   90.00
_cell.angle_beta   90.00
_cell.angle_gamma   90.00
#
_symmetry.space_group_name_H-M   'P 1'
#
loop_
_entity.id
_entity.type
_entity.pdbx_description
1 polymer ?
#
loop_
_entity_poly.entity_id
_entity_poly.type
_entity_poly.pdbx_seq_one_letter_code
_entity_poly.pdbx_strand_id
1 'polypeptide(L)'
;MTGDKGQKTGHPGARRYACAGGAITIAVKNADQWHSLAVCLGRPELAYEGSWQVARKAPADGPLAAVVASMFAEDTAQRWQARLEAHGVPCTVVA
;
A
#
# COMPACT_ATOMS: atom_id res chain seq x y z
N MET A 1 8.80 31.15 -3.67
CA MET A 1 8.67 30.27 -2.49
C MET A 1 8.41 28.88 -3.04
N THR A 2 9.37 28.00 -2.85
CA THR A 2 9.54 26.71 -3.55
C THR A 2 8.27 25.88 -3.53
N GLY A 3 7.70 25.63 -4.70
CA GLY A 3 6.63 24.67 -4.87
C GLY A 3 7.17 23.29 -4.56
N ASP A 4 6.78 22.74 -3.43
CA ASP A 4 6.86 21.32 -3.16
C ASP A 4 6.06 20.63 -4.27
N LYS A 5 6.76 20.05 -5.25
CA LYS A 5 6.15 19.21 -6.28
C LYS A 5 5.74 17.89 -5.64
N GLY A 6 4.75 17.95 -4.74
CA GLY A 6 4.09 16.79 -4.17
C GLY A 6 3.56 15.96 -5.32
N GLN A 7 4.20 14.83 -5.56
CA GLN A 7 3.92 13.89 -6.63
C GLN A 7 2.50 13.33 -6.44
N LYS A 8 1.47 14.02 -6.95
CA LYS A 8 0.06 13.61 -6.90
C LYS A 8 -0.28 12.60 -8.00
N THR A 9 0.54 11.56 -8.15
CA THR A 9 0.28 10.44 -9.06
C THR A 9 0.49 9.13 -8.32
N GLY A 10 -0.15 8.99 -7.17
CA GLY A 10 -0.22 7.74 -6.43
C GLY A 10 -1.59 7.09 -6.64
N HIS A 11 -1.62 5.77 -6.57
CA HIS A 11 -2.83 4.99 -6.35
C HIS A 11 -2.64 4.21 -5.05
N PRO A 12 -3.68 3.63 -4.43
CA PRO A 12 -3.54 2.89 -3.17
C PRO A 12 -2.42 1.83 -3.17
N GLY A 13 -2.16 1.16 -4.29
CA GLY A 13 -1.01 0.22 -4.41
C GLY A 13 0.39 0.85 -4.50
N ALA A 14 0.52 2.16 -4.68
CA ALA A 14 1.80 2.85 -4.88
C ALA A 14 1.82 4.20 -4.15
N ARG A 15 2.00 4.16 -2.83
CA ARG A 15 2.10 5.35 -1.96
C ARG A 15 2.78 5.03 -0.63
N ARG A 16 3.06 6.10 0.13
CA ARG A 16 3.49 6.03 1.53
C ARG A 16 2.28 5.89 2.46
N TYR A 17 2.41 5.01 3.45
CA TYR A 17 1.47 4.76 4.53
C TYR A 17 2.15 4.97 5.89
N ALA A 18 1.43 5.61 6.81
CA ALA A 18 1.84 5.69 8.20
C ALA A 18 1.58 4.35 8.89
N CYS A 19 2.51 3.90 9.73
CA CYS A 19 2.40 2.69 10.54
C CYS A 19 2.35 3.07 12.03
N ALA A 20 2.11 2.10 12.92
CA ALA A 20 2.18 2.34 14.36
C ALA A 20 3.56 2.85 14.81
N GLY A 21 4.61 2.47 14.08
CA GLY A 21 5.97 2.97 14.24
C GLY A 21 6.65 3.12 12.88
N GLY A 22 7.02 4.35 12.53
CA GLY A 22 7.60 4.71 11.24
C GLY A 22 6.56 4.76 10.11
N ALA A 23 7.04 4.74 8.87
CA ALA A 23 6.20 4.69 7.69
C ALA A 23 6.72 3.67 6.69
N ILE A 24 5.86 3.18 5.82
CA ILE A 24 6.23 2.25 4.75
C ILE A 24 5.73 2.78 3.42
N THR A 25 6.55 2.67 2.38
CA THR A 25 6.15 2.91 1.00
C THR A 25 5.96 1.58 0.31
N ILE A 26 4.81 1.40 -0.34
CA ILE A 26 4.57 0.25 -1.22
C ILE A 26 4.58 0.70 -2.67
N ALA A 27 4.93 -0.21 -3.59
CA ALA A 27 5.05 0.08 -5.01
C ALA A 27 4.54 -1.10 -5.87
N VAL A 28 3.29 -1.52 -5.63
CA VAL A 28 2.61 -2.57 -6.39
C VAL A 28 2.47 -2.15 -7.86
N LYS A 29 2.83 -3.05 -8.77
CA LYS A 29 2.86 -2.81 -10.24
C LYS A 29 1.92 -3.70 -11.03
N ASN A 30 1.48 -4.83 -10.46
CA ASN A 30 0.68 -5.84 -11.16
C ASN A 30 -0.38 -6.47 -10.23
N ALA A 31 -1.26 -7.27 -10.83
CA ALA A 31 -2.36 -7.91 -10.11
C ALA A 31 -1.87 -8.94 -9.08
N ASP A 32 -0.82 -9.69 -9.38
CA ASP A 32 -0.23 -10.66 -8.44
C ASP A 32 0.29 -9.97 -7.17
N GLN A 33 1.00 -8.85 -7.30
CA GLN A 33 1.47 -8.07 -6.16
C GLN A 33 0.33 -7.43 -5.37
N TRP A 34 -0.74 -7.00 -6.05
CA TRP A 34 -1.95 -6.52 -5.38
C TRP A 34 -2.64 -7.63 -4.60
N HIS A 35 -2.69 -8.84 -5.16
CA HIS A 35 -3.21 -10.02 -4.50
C HIS A 35 -2.37 -10.40 -3.27
N SER A 36 -1.06 -10.49 -3.42
CA SER A 36 -0.13 -10.73 -2.31
C SER A 36 -0.27 -9.69 -1.20
N LEU A 37 -0.45 -8.41 -1.55
CA LEU A 37 -0.73 -7.36 -0.56
C LEU A 37 -2.04 -7.63 0.17
N ALA A 38 -3.13 -7.91 -0.53
CA ALA A 38 -4.43 -8.18 0.07
C ALA A 38 -4.38 -9.39 1.03
N VAL A 39 -3.68 -10.46 0.64
CA VAL A 39 -3.44 -11.64 1.49
C VAL A 39 -2.61 -11.26 2.72
N CYS A 40 -1.53 -10.49 2.55
CA CYS A 40 -0.68 -10.02 3.64
C CYS A 40 -1.44 -9.13 4.65
N LEU A 41 -2.40 -8.34 4.16
CA LEU A 41 -3.27 -7.51 5.00
C LEU A 41 -4.40 -8.32 5.67
N GLY A 42 -4.47 -9.64 5.45
CA GLY A 42 -5.53 -10.51 5.99
C GLY A 42 -6.90 -10.28 5.35
N ARG A 43 -6.94 -9.62 4.18
CA ARG A 43 -8.17 -9.25 3.46
C ARG A 43 -8.10 -9.76 2.01
N PRO A 44 -8.04 -11.09 1.78
CA PRO A 44 -7.96 -11.65 0.43
C PRO A 44 -9.17 -11.26 -0.44
N GLU A 45 -10.30 -10.89 0.18
CA GLU A 45 -11.49 -10.34 -0.49
C GLU A 45 -11.22 -9.06 -1.31
N LEU A 46 -10.16 -8.31 -1.00
CA LEU A 46 -9.75 -7.12 -1.76
C LEU A 46 -9.08 -7.48 -3.10
N ALA A 47 -8.71 -8.74 -3.28
CA ALA A 47 -8.01 -9.25 -4.45
C ALA A 47 -8.90 -10.12 -5.36
N TYR A 48 -10.10 -9.63 -5.65
CA TYR A 48 -10.97 -10.21 -6.69
C TYR A 48 -10.45 -9.92 -8.11
N GLU A 49 -10.94 -10.67 -9.09
CA GLU A 49 -10.57 -10.47 -10.50
C GLU A 49 -10.88 -9.03 -10.96
N GLY A 50 -9.89 -8.32 -11.48
CA GLY A 50 -10.05 -6.92 -11.91
C GLY A 50 -9.85 -5.87 -10.80
N SER A 51 -9.69 -6.28 -9.54
CA SER A 51 -9.52 -5.35 -8.42
C SER A 51 -8.26 -4.50 -8.54
N TRP A 52 -7.20 -5.03 -9.17
CA TRP A 52 -6.00 -4.25 -9.46
C TRP A 52 -6.28 -3.06 -10.39
N GLN A 53 -7.06 -3.25 -11.46
CA GLN A 53 -7.43 -2.13 -12.34
C GLN A 53 -8.25 -1.07 -11.58
N VAL A 54 -9.13 -1.49 -10.67
CA VAL A 54 -9.90 -0.61 -9.80
C VAL A 54 -8.97 0.15 -8.85
N ALA A 55 -8.08 -0.56 -8.15
CA ALA A 55 -7.12 0.01 -7.22
C ALA A 55 -6.18 0.99 -7.91
N ARG A 56 -5.69 0.67 -9.10
CA ARG A 56 -4.79 1.53 -9.89
C ARG A 56 -5.46 2.83 -10.36
N LYS A 57 -6.77 2.80 -10.59
CA LYS A 57 -7.56 3.98 -10.98
C LYS A 57 -8.16 4.72 -9.78
N ALA A 58 -8.14 4.11 -8.59
CA ALA A 58 -8.69 4.70 -7.40
C ALA A 58 -7.84 5.92 -6.97
N PRO A 59 -8.48 6.95 -6.41
CA PRO A 59 -7.77 8.13 -5.94
C PRO A 59 -6.78 7.73 -4.83
N ALA A 60 -5.61 8.37 -4.84
CA ALA A 60 -4.56 8.13 -3.85
C ALA A 60 -5.11 8.19 -2.43
N ASP A 61 -5.91 9.22 -2.10
CA ASP A 61 -6.52 9.45 -0.78
C ASP A 61 -7.99 9.00 -0.71
N GLY A 62 -8.35 8.02 -1.54
CA GLY A 62 -9.70 7.45 -1.57
C GLY A 62 -10.03 6.52 -0.40
N PRO A 63 -11.27 6.02 -0.35
CA PRO A 63 -11.71 5.07 0.68
C PRO A 63 -10.85 3.80 0.71
N LEU A 64 -10.43 3.29 -0.46
CA LEU A 64 -9.53 2.13 -0.53
C LEU A 64 -8.18 2.39 0.14
N ALA A 65 -7.61 3.59 -0.05
CA ALA A 65 -6.38 3.95 0.60
C ALA A 65 -6.55 4.17 2.10
N ALA A 66 -7.69 4.70 2.56
CA ALA A 66 -8.01 4.80 3.98
C ALA A 66 -8.11 3.42 4.66
N VAL A 67 -8.68 2.43 3.97
CA VAL A 67 -8.71 1.04 4.44
C VAL A 67 -7.29 0.49 4.56
N VAL A 68 -6.49 0.59 3.49
CA VAL A 68 -5.10 0.10 3.50
C VAL A 68 -4.25 0.83 4.57
N ALA A 69 -4.44 2.13 4.74
CA ALA A 69 -3.77 2.92 5.77
C ALA A 69 -4.12 2.47 7.18
N SER A 70 -5.40 2.14 7.42
CA SER A 70 -5.86 1.65 8.73
C SER A 70 -5.19 0.32 9.08
N MET A 71 -5.00 -0.57 8.09
CA MET A 71 -4.27 -1.83 8.30
C MET A 71 -2.80 -1.59 8.64
N PHE A 72 -2.12 -0.73 7.88
CA PHE A 72 -0.71 -0.41 8.16
C PHE A 72 -0.52 0.23 9.54
N ALA A 73 -1.51 0.97 10.04
CA ALA A 73 -1.49 1.55 11.38
C ALA A 73 -1.58 0.52 12.52
N GLU A 74 -1.90 -0.75 12.26
CA GLU A 74 -2.02 -1.79 13.30
C GLU A 74 -0.67 -2.32 13.80
N ASP A 75 0.41 -2.14 13.04
CA ASP A 75 1.74 -2.68 13.38
C ASP A 75 2.86 -1.73 12.93
N THR A 76 4.11 -2.01 13.31
CA THR A 76 5.26 -1.18 12.95
C THR A 76 5.68 -1.40 11.50
N ALA A 77 6.28 -0.39 10.87
CA ALA A 77 6.73 -0.47 9.49
C ALA A 77 7.73 -1.62 9.25
N GLN A 78 8.59 -1.91 10.23
CA GLN A 78 9.56 -3.02 10.16
C GLN A 78 8.86 -4.39 10.13
N ARG A 79 7.80 -4.58 10.93
CA ARG A 79 7.01 -5.82 10.92
C ARG A 79 6.24 -5.96 9.62
N TRP A 80 5.65 -4.88 9.13
CA TRP A 80 4.97 -4.89 7.84
C TRP A 80 5.93 -5.19 6.69
N GLN A 81 7.13 -4.61 6.69
CA GLN A 81 8.15 -4.93 5.69
C GLN A 81 8.47 -6.41 5.64
N ALA A 82 8.77 -7.02 6.79
CA ALA A 82 9.09 -8.45 6.85
C ALA A 82 7.94 -9.33 6.30
N ARG A 83 6.68 -8.98 6.62
CA ARG A 83 5.50 -9.69 6.08
C ARG A 83 5.37 -9.48 4.57
N LEU A 84 5.47 -8.25 4.10
CA LEU A 84 5.32 -7.90 2.69
C LEU A 84 6.42 -8.55 1.83
N GLU A 85 7.67 -8.55 2.30
CA GLU A 85 8.78 -9.22 1.62
C GLU A 85 8.57 -10.74 1.54
N ALA A 86 8.07 -11.37 2.59
CA ALA A 86 7.71 -12.79 2.57
C ALA A 86 6.60 -13.12 1.54
N HIS A 87 5.73 -12.15 1.24
CA HIS A 87 4.69 -12.26 0.22
C HIS A 87 5.11 -11.73 -1.18
N GLY A 88 6.36 -11.30 -1.35
CA GLY A 88 6.87 -10.78 -2.62
C GLY A 88 6.30 -9.41 -3.01
N VAL A 89 5.80 -8.64 -2.05
CA VAL A 89 5.24 -7.30 -2.29
C VAL A 89 6.36 -6.26 -2.23
N PRO A 90 6.59 -5.47 -3.30
CA PRO A 90 7.62 -4.44 -3.31
C PRO A 90 7.29 -3.32 -2.31
N CYS A 91 8.12 -3.18 -1.28
CA CYS A 91 7.96 -2.20 -0.23
C CYS A 91 9.30 -1.68 0.31
N THR A 92 9.28 -0.56 1.01
CA THR A 92 10.46 0.04 1.64
C THR A 92 10.04 0.84 2.86
N VAL A 93 10.64 0.55 4.01
CA VAL A 93 10.44 1.35 5.23
C VAL A 93 11.10 2.71 5.04
N VAL A 94 10.39 3.75 5.46
CA VAL A 94 10.88 5.12 5.45
C VAL A 94 11.12 5.56 6.88
N ALA A 95 12.36 5.94 7.16
CA ALA A 95 12.78 6.53 8.44
C ALA A 95 12.10 7.88 8.69
#